data_AF-A0A932K951-F1
#
_entry.id   AF-A0A932K951-F1
#
_cell.length_a   1.000
_cell.length_b   1.000
_cell.length_c   1.000
_cell.angle_alpha   90.00
_cell.angle_beta   90.00
_cell.angle_gamma   90.00
#
_symmetry.space_group_name_H-M   'P 1'
#
loop_
_entity.id
_entity.type
_entity.pdbx_description
1 polymer ?
#
loop_
_entity_poly.entity_id
_entity_poly.type
_entity_poly.pdbx_seq_one_letter_code
_entity_poly.pdbx_strand_id
1 'polypeptide(L)'
;MRQQGGGEALYYGWFVAGASFVIVLLSTGVQSSFGNFLKPMSAEFGWDRATVSLPAAVAVLMNGLFQPFVGRLVDRVGPRCVMTLGLLLLAVSTASIAATTGIGYLTGVYGVLFALGLSGAGNVPSTTLVARWFVRQRGRAMGFVNAGGSVGQLLLIPASMALLLWTDWRTTYLILGGALLVLGVPIAMLVLRSDPADLGLRPDGEAEPPDGSLGAERPQQQPGKAPLEPARWLSAFTSGPLWLLISGFFVCGFTVAIISTHFVAFATDRGISPT
;
A
#
# COMPACT_ATOMS: atom_id res chain seq x y z
N MET A 1 -7.98 35.93 28.15
CA MET A 1 -8.10 37.09 27.22
C MET A 1 -7.13 36.88 26.06
N ARG A 2 -7.59 37.18 24.84
CA ARG A 2 -7.06 36.79 23.52
C ARG A 2 -5.56 37.00 23.31
N GLN A 3 -4.94 36.04 22.61
CA GLN A 3 -4.22 36.31 21.36
C GLN A 3 -4.63 35.27 20.30
N GLN A 4 -5.46 35.72 19.36
CA GLN A 4 -5.57 35.14 18.01
C GLN A 4 -4.46 35.76 17.16
N GLY A 5 -3.75 34.97 16.36
CA GLY A 5 -2.86 35.49 15.31
C GLY A 5 -1.62 34.64 15.04
N GLY A 6 -1.76 33.58 14.24
CA GLY A 6 -0.65 32.82 13.67
C GLY A 6 -1.22 31.57 13.02
N GLY A 7 -1.14 31.44 11.68
CA GLY A 7 -1.90 30.49 10.87
C GLY A 7 -2.06 29.11 11.50
N GLU A 8 -3.28 28.55 11.50
CA GLU A 8 -3.59 27.25 12.08
C GLU A 8 -2.56 26.22 11.61
N ALA A 9 -1.62 25.87 12.50
CA ALA A 9 -0.59 24.91 12.18
C ALA A 9 -1.29 23.58 11.85
N LEU A 10 -1.20 23.16 10.59
CA LEU A 10 -1.86 21.96 10.11
C LEU A 10 -1.43 20.78 10.99
N TYR A 11 -2.41 20.08 11.58
CA TYR A 11 -2.15 18.91 12.43
C TYR A 11 -1.20 17.92 11.74
N TYR A 12 -0.11 17.52 12.43
CA TYR A 12 0.96 16.73 11.84
C TYR A 12 0.48 15.43 11.18
N GLY A 13 -0.65 14.87 11.66
CA GLY A 13 -1.28 13.70 11.05
C GLY A 13 -1.60 13.87 9.55
N TRP A 14 -1.83 15.09 9.07
CA TRP A 14 -2.02 15.33 7.63
C TRP A 14 -0.73 15.23 6.82
N PHE A 15 0.44 15.51 7.41
CA PHE A 15 1.73 15.23 6.78
C PHE A 15 1.97 13.72 6.72
N VAL A 16 1.60 12.98 7.77
CA VAL A 16 1.65 11.50 7.76
C VAL A 16 0.69 10.93 6.71
N ALA A 17 -0.52 11.46 6.60
CA ALA A 17 -1.47 11.06 5.56
C ALA A 17 -0.95 11.40 4.15
N GLY A 18 -0.33 12.56 3.95
CA GLY A 18 0.32 12.94 2.69
C GLY A 18 1.49 12.02 2.32
N ALA A 19 2.34 11.67 3.29
CA ALA A 19 3.41 10.71 3.07
C ALA A 19 2.88 9.32 2.70
N SER A 20 1.89 8.82 3.44
CA SER A 20 1.23 7.55 3.13
C SER A 20 0.56 7.57 1.76
N PHE A 21 -0.07 8.68 1.37
CA PHE A 21 -0.63 8.88 0.04
C PHE A 21 0.41 8.68 -1.06
N VAL A 22 1.57 9.35 -0.94
CA VAL A 22 2.65 9.24 -1.94
C VAL A 22 3.23 7.83 -1.97
N ILE A 23 3.37 7.18 -0.81
CA ILE A 23 3.86 5.80 -0.73
C ILE A 23 2.91 4.82 -1.41
N VAL A 24 1.61 4.93 -1.14
CA VAL A 24 0.57 4.09 -1.78
C VAL A 24 0.47 4.38 -3.27
N LEU A 25 0.60 5.65 -3.68
CA LEU A 25 0.64 6.08 -5.07
C LEU A 25 1.78 5.41 -5.82
N LEU A 26 3.00 5.48 -5.29
CA LEU A 26 4.17 4.88 -5.94
C LEU A 26 4.07 3.36 -5.96
N SER A 27 3.75 2.73 -4.83
CA SER A 27 3.72 1.26 -4.72
C SER A 27 2.63 0.64 -5.60
N THR A 28 1.42 1.16 -5.54
CA THR A 28 0.28 0.67 -6.33
C THR A 28 0.44 1.03 -7.81
N GLY A 29 0.95 2.23 -8.12
CA GLY A 29 1.20 2.66 -9.49
C GLY A 29 2.23 1.77 -10.21
N VAL A 30 3.33 1.42 -9.53
CA VAL A 30 4.33 0.48 -10.08
C VAL A 30 3.72 -0.91 -10.28
N GLN A 31 2.98 -1.44 -9.29
CA GLN A 31 2.29 -2.73 -9.42
C GLN A 31 1.37 -2.78 -10.64
N SER A 32 0.51 -1.77 -10.82
CA SER A 32 -0.45 -1.74 -11.92
C SER A 32 0.19 -1.51 -13.29
N SER A 33 1.42 -0.98 -13.33
CA SER A 33 2.16 -0.77 -14.58
C SER A 33 2.69 -2.07 -15.19
N PHE A 34 2.68 -3.19 -14.47
CA PHE A 34 3.19 -4.49 -14.95
C PHE A 34 2.62 -4.86 -16.33
N GLY A 35 1.34 -4.58 -16.57
CA GLY A 35 0.65 -4.81 -17.85
C GLY A 35 1.38 -4.27 -19.08
N ASN A 36 2.02 -3.11 -18.96
CA ASN A 36 2.75 -2.44 -20.05
C ASN A 36 3.99 -3.24 -20.49
N PHE A 37 4.54 -4.07 -19.60
CA PHE A 37 5.79 -4.79 -19.82
C PHE A 37 5.61 -6.21 -20.35
N LEU A 38 4.37 -6.74 -20.39
CA LEU A 38 4.10 -8.10 -20.87
C LEU A 38 4.54 -8.28 -22.32
N LYS A 39 4.17 -7.34 -23.19
CA LYS A 39 4.49 -7.40 -24.63
C LYS A 39 6.01 -7.35 -24.89
N PRO A 40 6.78 -6.39 -24.36
CA PRO A 40 8.23 -6.37 -24.58
C PRO A 40 8.96 -7.57 -23.96
N MET A 41 8.56 -8.05 -22.77
CA MET A 41 9.16 -9.27 -22.18
C MET A 41 8.86 -10.53 -23.02
N SER A 42 7.62 -10.67 -23.50
CA SER A 42 7.22 -11.76 -24.39
C SER A 42 8.01 -11.74 -25.70
N ALA A 43 8.22 -10.56 -26.28
CA ALA A 43 8.99 -10.40 -27.52
C ALA A 43 10.48 -10.76 -27.35
N GLU A 44 11.08 -10.44 -26.20
CA GLU A 44 12.49 -10.74 -25.95
C GLU A 44 12.75 -12.22 -25.65
N PHE A 45 11.92 -12.84 -24.81
CA PHE A 45 12.15 -14.21 -24.35
C PHE A 45 11.35 -15.27 -25.13
N GLY A 46 10.53 -14.85 -26.10
CA GLY A 46 9.67 -15.76 -26.87
C GLY A 46 8.57 -16.43 -26.03
N TRP A 47 8.22 -15.86 -24.87
CA TRP A 47 7.19 -16.42 -23.99
C TRP A 47 5.79 -16.14 -24.51
N ASP A 48 4.88 -17.10 -24.32
CA ASP A 48 3.47 -16.88 -24.56
C ASP A 48 2.84 -15.99 -23.45
N ARG A 49 1.64 -15.47 -23.69
CA ARG A 49 0.98 -14.57 -22.74
C ARG A 49 0.68 -15.26 -21.40
N ALA A 50 0.35 -16.55 -21.42
CA ALA A 50 0.06 -17.31 -20.20
C ALA A 50 1.30 -17.38 -19.28
N THR A 51 2.47 -17.66 -19.87
CA THR A 51 3.74 -17.74 -19.15
C THR A 51 4.12 -16.39 -18.52
N VAL A 52 4.01 -15.27 -19.25
CA VAL A 52 4.37 -13.94 -18.71
C VAL A 52 3.35 -13.44 -17.67
N SER A 53 2.12 -13.94 -17.70
CA SER A 53 1.07 -13.59 -16.72
C SER A 53 1.20 -14.36 -15.40
N LEU A 54 1.88 -15.50 -15.39
CA LEU A 54 2.06 -16.34 -14.20
C LEU A 54 2.75 -15.59 -13.03
N PRO A 55 3.86 -14.85 -13.22
CA PRO A 55 4.46 -14.03 -12.17
C PRO A 55 3.48 -13.06 -11.51
N ALA A 56 2.57 -12.45 -12.29
CA ALA A 56 1.57 -11.53 -11.73
C ALA A 56 0.50 -12.24 -10.92
N ALA A 57 0.04 -13.41 -11.36
CA ALA A 57 -0.88 -14.24 -10.58
C ALA A 57 -0.24 -14.67 -9.24
N VAL A 58 1.02 -15.10 -9.29
CA VAL A 58 1.79 -15.43 -8.08
C VAL A 58 1.95 -14.19 -7.18
N ALA A 59 2.23 -13.02 -7.75
CA ALA A 59 2.36 -11.77 -6.99
C ALA A 59 1.09 -11.43 -6.20
N VAL A 60 -0.09 -11.54 -6.83
CA VAL A 60 -1.38 -11.29 -6.16
C VAL A 60 -1.62 -12.29 -5.03
N LEU A 61 -1.38 -13.58 -5.29
CA LEU A 61 -1.54 -14.65 -4.30
C LEU A 61 -0.60 -14.45 -3.09
N MET A 62 0.69 -14.22 -3.36
CA MET A 62 1.70 -14.00 -2.34
C MET A 62 1.45 -12.71 -1.56
N ASN A 63 1.04 -11.63 -2.24
CA ASN A 63 0.72 -10.38 -1.57
C ASN A 63 -0.40 -10.59 -0.53
N GLY A 64 -1.48 -11.28 -0.91
CA GLY A 64 -2.58 -11.64 -0.01
C GLY A 64 -2.12 -12.55 1.13
N LEU A 65 -1.30 -13.56 0.83
CA LEU A 65 -0.75 -14.48 1.84
C LEU A 65 0.15 -13.76 2.86
N PHE A 66 0.90 -12.74 2.44
CA PHE A 66 1.78 -11.97 3.31
C PHE A 66 1.05 -10.94 4.17
N GLN A 67 -0.16 -10.49 3.80
CA GLN A 67 -0.89 -9.45 4.54
C GLN A 67 -1.06 -9.75 6.05
N PRO A 68 -1.48 -10.96 6.50
CA PRO A 68 -1.63 -11.24 7.93
C PRO A 68 -0.30 -11.20 8.69
N PHE A 69 0.77 -11.66 8.07
CA PHE A 69 2.11 -11.65 8.68
C PHE A 69 2.66 -10.23 8.80
N VAL A 70 2.48 -9.42 7.74
CA VAL A 70 2.85 -8.02 7.74
C VAL A 70 2.03 -7.23 8.76
N GLY A 71 0.71 -7.47 8.86
CA GLY A 71 -0.14 -6.85 9.88
C GLY A 71 0.37 -7.15 11.30
N ARG A 72 0.66 -8.42 11.59
CA ARG A 72 1.27 -8.81 12.88
C ARG A 72 2.63 -8.17 13.12
N LEU A 73 3.42 -7.97 12.07
CA LEU A 73 4.71 -7.29 12.17
C LEU A 73 4.51 -5.80 12.47
N VAL A 74 3.54 -5.14 11.83
CA VAL A 74 3.16 -3.74 12.11
C VAL A 74 2.78 -3.56 13.57
N ASP A 75 2.01 -4.48 14.13
CA ASP A 75 1.61 -4.43 15.54
C ASP A 75 2.81 -4.55 16.50
N ARG A 76 3.88 -5.23 16.09
CA ARG A 76 5.06 -5.50 16.93
C ARG A 76 6.16 -4.44 16.83
N VAL A 77 6.53 -4.03 15.62
CA VAL A 77 7.66 -3.11 15.39
C VAL A 77 7.21 -1.72 14.94
N GLY A 78 5.91 -1.52 14.80
CA GLY A 78 5.29 -0.27 14.40
C GLY A 78 5.20 -0.09 12.87
N PRO A 79 4.19 0.67 12.40
CA PRO A 79 3.94 0.87 10.97
C PRO A 79 5.10 1.53 10.22
N ARG A 80 5.78 2.52 10.82
CA ARG A 80 6.89 3.22 10.17
C ARG A 80 8.03 2.28 9.74
N CYS A 81 8.43 1.38 10.64
CA CYS A 81 9.54 0.45 10.39
C CYS A 81 9.16 -0.51 9.25
N VAL A 82 7.97 -1.10 9.32
CA VAL A 82 7.46 -2.02 8.30
C VAL A 82 7.31 -1.35 6.94
N MET A 83 6.76 -0.13 6.88
CA MET A 83 6.61 0.63 5.63
C MET A 83 7.95 0.95 5.00
N THR A 84 8.94 1.36 5.81
CA THR A 84 10.28 1.70 5.30
C THR A 84 10.99 0.48 4.74
N LEU A 85 10.98 -0.64 5.49
CA LEU A 85 11.59 -1.90 5.03
C LEU A 85 10.85 -2.48 3.82
N GLY A 86 9.53 -2.40 3.81
CA GLY A 86 8.69 -2.80 2.69
C GLY A 86 9.00 -2.00 1.43
N LEU A 87 9.15 -0.68 1.55
CA LEU A 87 9.54 0.21 0.44
C LEU A 87 10.94 -0.08 -0.09
N LEU A 88 11.91 -0.30 0.80
CA LEU A 88 13.27 -0.68 0.41
C LEU A 88 13.25 -1.99 -0.39
N LEU A 89 12.55 -3.01 0.13
CA LEU A 89 12.41 -4.28 -0.56
C LEU A 89 11.67 -4.13 -1.89
N LEU A 90 10.61 -3.31 -1.94
CA LEU A 90 9.86 -3.01 -3.15
C LEU A 90 10.74 -2.32 -4.19
N ALA A 91 11.55 -1.33 -3.79
CA ALA A 91 12.47 -0.63 -4.68
C ALA A 91 13.54 -1.55 -5.27
N VAL A 92 14.19 -2.35 -4.39
CA VAL A 92 15.25 -3.29 -4.80
C VAL A 92 14.69 -4.40 -5.69
N SER A 93 13.54 -4.99 -5.33
CA SER A 93 12.91 -6.02 -6.15
C SER A 93 12.46 -5.46 -7.50
N THR A 94 11.87 -4.25 -7.53
CA THR A 94 11.49 -3.57 -8.79
C THR A 94 12.70 -3.36 -9.69
N ALA A 95 13.82 -2.85 -9.15
CA ALA A 95 15.04 -2.68 -9.93
C ALA A 95 15.64 -4.03 -10.37
N SER A 96 15.55 -5.05 -9.52
CA SER A 96 16.04 -6.41 -9.83
C SER A 96 15.29 -7.08 -10.98
N ILE A 97 14.05 -6.68 -11.29
CA ILE A 97 13.31 -7.18 -12.46
C ILE A 97 14.09 -6.90 -13.75
N ALA A 98 14.83 -5.80 -13.83
CA ALA A 98 15.68 -5.49 -14.98
C ALA A 98 16.76 -6.55 -15.24
N ALA A 99 17.20 -7.27 -14.21
CA ALA A 99 18.16 -8.37 -14.32
C ALA A 99 17.51 -9.72 -14.67
N THR A 100 16.26 -9.74 -15.10
CA THR A 100 15.57 -10.98 -15.46
C THR A 100 16.26 -11.67 -16.64
N THR A 101 16.57 -12.94 -16.42
CA THR A 101 17.17 -13.87 -17.41
C THR A 101 16.21 -15.01 -17.80
N GLY A 102 15.13 -15.19 -17.05
CA GLY A 102 14.22 -16.32 -17.22
C GLY A 102 12.94 -16.18 -16.41
N ILE A 103 11.92 -16.97 -16.74
CA ILE A 103 10.60 -16.86 -16.10
C ILE A 103 10.63 -17.24 -14.61
N GLY A 104 11.50 -18.19 -14.24
CA GLY A 104 11.70 -18.57 -12.84
C GLY A 104 12.26 -17.42 -11.99
N TYR A 105 13.22 -16.66 -12.54
CA TYR A 105 13.74 -15.47 -11.88
C TYR A 105 12.67 -14.39 -11.76
N LEU A 106 11.91 -14.12 -12.83
CA LEU A 106 10.82 -13.14 -12.81
C LEU A 106 9.74 -13.53 -11.80
N THR A 107 9.39 -14.81 -11.72
CA THR A 107 8.42 -15.33 -10.75
C THR A 107 8.92 -15.18 -9.31
N GLY A 108 10.21 -15.45 -9.05
CA GLY A 108 10.79 -15.24 -7.72
C GLY A 108 10.85 -13.76 -7.33
N VAL A 109 11.32 -12.90 -8.23
CA VAL A 109 11.49 -11.47 -7.94
C VAL A 109 10.15 -10.74 -7.92
N TYR A 110 9.35 -10.83 -8.98
CA TYR A 110 8.06 -10.13 -9.06
C TYR A 110 6.96 -10.85 -8.27
N GLY A 111 6.89 -12.18 -8.40
CA GLY A 111 5.86 -12.98 -7.73
C GLY A 111 6.01 -13.05 -6.21
N VAL A 112 7.25 -13.01 -5.69
CA VAL A 112 7.48 -13.19 -4.24
C VAL A 112 8.09 -11.94 -3.60
N LEU A 113 9.28 -11.49 -4.04
CA LEU A 113 9.98 -10.39 -3.37
C LEU A 113 9.26 -9.05 -3.51
N PHE A 114 8.82 -8.72 -4.73
CA PHE A 114 8.03 -7.53 -5.00
C PHE A 114 6.68 -7.59 -4.27
N ALA A 115 6.00 -8.75 -4.29
CA ALA A 115 4.76 -8.95 -3.57
C ALA A 115 4.91 -8.75 -2.06
N LEU A 116 6.00 -9.22 -1.46
CA LEU A 116 6.33 -9.02 -0.04
C LEU A 116 6.63 -7.55 0.27
N GLY A 117 7.44 -6.88 -0.56
CA GLY A 117 7.72 -5.45 -0.42
C GLY A 117 6.43 -4.63 -0.52
N LEU A 118 5.57 -4.96 -1.48
CA LEU A 118 4.27 -4.34 -1.67
C LEU A 118 3.33 -4.58 -0.47
N SER A 119 3.35 -5.77 0.15
CA SER A 119 2.56 -6.00 1.37
C SER A 119 3.00 -5.08 2.51
N GLY A 120 4.31 -4.85 2.66
CA GLY A 120 4.89 -3.95 3.67
C GLY A 120 4.73 -2.46 3.37
N ALA A 121 4.71 -2.05 2.11
CA ALA A 121 4.54 -0.66 1.67
C ALA A 121 3.09 -0.31 1.27
N GLY A 122 2.18 -1.28 1.38
CA GLY A 122 0.84 -1.21 0.81
C GLY A 122 -0.21 -0.61 1.75
N ASN A 123 -1.47 -0.98 1.48
CA ASN A 123 -2.62 -0.40 2.17
C ASN A 123 -2.72 -0.79 3.64
N VAL A 124 -2.32 -2.00 4.05
CA VAL A 124 -2.47 -2.44 5.46
C VAL A 124 -1.64 -1.59 6.42
N PRO A 125 -0.31 -1.40 6.24
CA PRO A 125 0.46 -0.56 7.15
C PRO A 125 0.03 0.92 7.11
N SER A 126 -0.35 1.40 5.92
CA SER A 126 -0.84 2.78 5.73
C SER A 126 -2.16 3.05 6.46
N THR A 127 -3.11 2.13 6.38
CA THR A 127 -4.41 2.24 7.07
C THR A 127 -4.27 2.11 8.59
N THR A 128 -3.43 1.19 9.08
CA THR A 128 -3.12 1.08 10.51
C THR A 128 -2.47 2.36 11.02
N LEU A 129 -1.54 2.94 10.27
CA LEU A 129 -0.91 4.21 10.62
C LEU A 129 -1.92 5.33 10.71
N VAL A 130 -2.77 5.51 9.70
CA VAL A 130 -3.82 6.54 9.71
C VAL A 130 -4.79 6.36 10.88
N ALA A 131 -5.15 5.12 11.21
CA ALA A 131 -6.05 4.81 12.33
C ALA A 131 -5.48 5.22 13.71
N ARG A 132 -4.14 5.27 13.84
CA ARG A 132 -3.44 5.75 15.05
C ARG A 132 -3.43 7.27 15.17
N TRP A 133 -3.32 7.98 14.05
CA TRP A 133 -3.22 9.44 14.02
C TRP A 133 -4.58 10.15 14.06
N PHE A 134 -5.60 9.49 13.51
CA PHE A 134 -6.94 10.05 13.42
C PHE A 134 -7.92 9.17 14.20
N VAL A 135 -8.81 9.78 15.00
CA VAL A 135 -10.02 9.20 15.61
C VAL A 135 -11.27 9.80 14.98
N ARG A 136 -11.40 11.13 14.99
CA ARG A 136 -12.60 11.84 14.52
C ARG A 136 -12.69 11.86 12.99
N GLN A 137 -11.57 12.04 12.29
CA GLN A 137 -11.55 12.14 10.82
C GLN A 137 -11.01 10.87 10.12
N ARG A 138 -11.04 9.70 10.80
CA ARG A 138 -10.53 8.41 10.29
C ARG A 138 -10.94 8.10 8.86
N GLY A 139 -12.24 8.15 8.56
CA GLY A 139 -12.75 7.82 7.23
C GLY A 139 -12.23 8.75 6.12
N ARG A 140 -12.14 10.07 6.41
CA ARG A 140 -11.60 11.05 5.46
C ARG A 140 -10.11 10.85 5.21
N ALA A 141 -9.34 10.62 6.26
CA ALA A 141 -7.90 10.39 6.14
C ALA A 141 -7.58 9.07 5.42
N MET A 142 -8.32 7.99 5.73
CA MET A 142 -8.18 6.71 5.03
C MET A 142 -8.58 6.82 3.55
N GLY A 143 -9.70 7.51 3.27
CA GLY A 143 -10.14 7.78 1.89
C GLY A 143 -9.11 8.58 1.11
N PHE A 144 -8.52 9.61 1.73
CA PHE A 144 -7.44 10.38 1.13
C PHE A 144 -6.24 9.49 0.78
N VAL A 145 -5.71 8.72 1.72
CA VAL A 145 -4.57 7.83 1.46
C VAL A 145 -4.87 6.80 0.37
N ASN A 146 -6.06 6.19 0.40
CA ASN A 146 -6.47 5.21 -0.61
C ASN A 146 -6.61 5.83 -2.01
N ALA A 147 -7.03 7.10 -2.12
CA ALA A 147 -7.06 7.82 -3.39
C ALA A 147 -5.66 7.90 -4.03
N GLY A 148 -4.60 7.85 -3.22
CA GLY A 148 -3.22 7.76 -3.69
C GLY A 148 -3.01 6.57 -4.62
N GLY A 149 -3.59 5.40 -4.31
CA GLY A 149 -3.49 4.21 -5.16
C GLY A 149 -4.09 4.43 -6.55
N SER A 150 -5.31 5.00 -6.63
CA SER A 150 -5.96 5.31 -7.90
C SER A 150 -5.23 6.37 -8.70
N VAL A 151 -4.75 7.44 -8.05
CA VAL A 151 -3.91 8.46 -8.70
C VAL A 151 -2.61 7.84 -9.20
N GLY A 152 -2.02 6.91 -8.44
CA GLY A 152 -0.85 6.15 -8.83
C GLY A 152 -1.07 5.37 -10.11
N GLN A 153 -2.18 4.65 -10.22
CA GLN A 153 -2.54 3.94 -11.44
C GLN A 153 -2.73 4.90 -12.62
N LEU A 154 -3.45 6.01 -12.40
CA LEU A 154 -3.71 7.01 -13.44
C LEU A 154 -2.43 7.65 -13.97
N LEU A 155 -1.42 7.88 -13.12
CA LEU A 155 -0.18 8.58 -13.50
C LEU A 155 0.93 7.62 -13.94
N LEU A 156 1.18 6.55 -13.19
CA LEU A 156 2.34 5.67 -13.41
C LEU A 156 2.13 4.74 -14.60
N ILE A 157 0.90 4.33 -14.92
CA ILE A 157 0.64 3.51 -16.12
C ILE A 157 1.01 4.29 -17.41
N PRO A 158 0.49 5.51 -17.68
CA PRO A 158 0.90 6.25 -18.85
C PRO A 158 2.35 6.74 -18.76
N ALA A 159 2.86 7.09 -17.57
CA ALA A 159 4.27 7.49 -17.43
C ALA A 159 5.24 6.34 -17.74
N SER A 160 4.96 5.12 -17.29
CA SER A 160 5.77 3.94 -17.60
C SER A 160 5.69 3.57 -19.08
N MET A 161 4.51 3.72 -19.69
CA MET A 161 4.33 3.54 -21.13
C MET A 161 5.10 4.60 -21.93
N ALA A 162 5.06 5.86 -21.50
CA ALA A 162 5.86 6.91 -22.09
C ALA A 162 7.35 6.58 -21.98
N LEU A 163 7.86 6.22 -20.80
CA LEU A 163 9.27 5.79 -20.64
C LEU A 163 9.64 4.65 -21.60
N LEU A 164 8.79 3.63 -21.75
CA LEU A 164 8.98 2.53 -22.71
C LEU A 164 9.08 2.96 -24.18
N LEU A 165 8.60 4.15 -24.57
CA LEU A 165 8.77 4.67 -25.93
C LEU A 165 10.16 5.27 -26.17
N TRP A 166 10.82 5.74 -25.10
CA TRP A 166 12.15 6.37 -25.17
C TRP A 166 13.27 5.45 -24.68
N THR A 167 12.92 4.40 -23.93
CA THR A 167 13.84 3.44 -23.34
C THR A 167 13.37 2.00 -23.58
N ASP A 168 14.03 1.03 -22.98
CA ASP A 168 13.56 -0.36 -22.91
C ASP A 168 12.87 -0.67 -21.57
N TRP A 169 12.31 -1.88 -21.46
CA TRP A 169 11.63 -2.31 -20.24
C TRP A 169 12.55 -2.46 -19.04
N ARG A 170 13.82 -2.86 -19.24
CA ARG A 170 14.79 -3.03 -18.15
C ARG A 170 15.10 -1.69 -17.51
N THR A 171 15.44 -0.70 -18.33
CA THR A 171 15.75 0.66 -17.94
C THR A 171 14.55 1.32 -17.26
N THR A 172 13.32 1.10 -17.78
CA THR A 172 12.12 1.61 -17.12
C THR A 172 11.95 1.01 -15.71
N TYR A 173 12.17 -0.29 -15.50
CA TYR A 173 12.13 -0.88 -14.15
C TYR A 173 13.23 -0.36 -13.24
N LEU A 174 14.43 -0.08 -13.75
CA LEU A 174 15.50 0.58 -12.99
C LEU A 174 15.08 2.00 -12.57
N ILE A 175 14.45 2.78 -13.45
CA ILE A 175 13.96 4.13 -13.15
C ILE A 175 12.84 4.05 -12.11
N LEU A 176 11.88 3.15 -12.24
CA LEU A 176 10.79 2.97 -11.29
C LEU A 176 11.31 2.51 -9.91
N GLY A 177 12.24 1.56 -9.88
CA GLY A 177 12.91 1.13 -8.65
C GLY A 177 13.72 2.27 -8.01
N GLY A 178 14.42 3.05 -8.82
CA GLY A 178 15.14 4.25 -8.38
C GLY A 178 14.21 5.33 -7.82
N ALA A 179 13.04 5.56 -8.44
CA ALA A 179 12.04 6.49 -7.94
C ALA A 179 11.47 6.04 -6.59
N LEU A 180 11.19 4.75 -6.41
CA LEU A 180 10.80 4.19 -5.11
C LEU A 180 11.90 4.39 -4.06
N LEU A 181 13.16 4.18 -4.42
CA LEU A 181 14.30 4.32 -3.51
C LEU A 181 14.60 5.77 -3.13
N VAL A 182 14.58 6.69 -4.10
CA VAL A 182 15.00 8.09 -3.92
C VAL A 182 13.86 8.98 -3.42
N LEU A 183 12.61 8.68 -3.79
CA LEU A 183 11.45 9.45 -3.34
C LEU A 183 10.72 8.75 -2.20
N GLY A 184 10.36 7.47 -2.38
CA GLY A 184 9.54 6.74 -1.42
C GLY A 184 10.23 6.53 -0.07
N VAL A 185 11.47 6.03 -0.08
CA VAL A 185 12.19 5.70 1.17
C VAL A 185 12.50 6.93 2.03
N PRO A 186 13.04 8.06 1.50
CA PRO A 186 13.25 9.25 2.32
C PRO A 186 11.95 9.82 2.88
N ILE A 187 10.86 9.82 2.11
CA ILE A 187 9.54 10.24 2.61
C ILE A 187 9.12 9.35 3.79
N ALA A 188 9.27 8.03 3.66
CA ALA A 188 8.96 7.09 4.74
C ALA A 188 9.83 7.31 5.98
N MET A 189 11.14 7.50 5.80
CA MET A 189 12.08 7.68 6.90
C MET A 189 11.92 9.03 7.61
N LEU A 190 11.71 10.11 6.86
CA LEU A 190 11.72 11.47 7.40
C LEU A 190 10.36 11.86 7.96
N VAL A 191 9.28 11.56 7.24
CA VAL A 191 7.93 12.11 7.53
C VAL A 191 7.09 11.16 8.38
N LEU A 192 7.12 9.85 8.12
CA LEU A 192 6.28 8.91 8.87
C LEU A 192 6.71 8.87 10.34
N ARG A 193 5.72 8.87 11.23
CA ARG A 193 5.85 8.69 12.68
C ARG A 193 4.76 7.73 13.11
N SER A 194 5.12 6.70 13.87
CA SER A 194 4.19 5.60 14.17
C SER A 194 3.04 6.06 15.05
N ASP A 195 3.35 6.87 16.05
CA ASP A 195 2.38 7.32 17.04
C ASP A 195 2.47 8.84 17.24
N PRO A 196 1.34 9.54 17.39
CA PRO A 196 1.35 10.98 17.66
C PRO A 196 2.07 11.33 18.97
N ALA A 197 2.07 10.40 19.93
CA ALA A 197 2.77 10.53 21.20
C ALA A 197 4.29 10.69 21.03
N ASP A 198 4.89 10.16 19.95
CA ASP A 198 6.31 10.32 19.64
C ASP A 198 6.69 11.80 19.40
N LEU A 199 5.70 12.62 19.01
CA LEU A 199 5.84 14.06 18.81
C LEU A 199 5.22 14.89 19.95
N GLY A 200 4.82 14.25 21.06
CA GLY A 200 4.06 14.90 22.12
C GLY A 200 2.65 15.33 21.71
N LEU A 201 2.15 14.86 20.55
CA LEU A 201 0.81 15.15 20.05
C LEU A 201 -0.20 14.10 20.52
N ARG A 202 -1.48 14.43 20.41
CA ARG A 202 -2.60 13.50 20.64
C ARG A 202 -3.29 13.15 19.33
N PRO A 203 -3.89 11.95 19.21
CA PRO A 203 -4.76 11.61 18.09
C PRO A 203 -5.85 12.65 17.86
N ASP A 204 -6.26 12.83 16.60
CA ASP A 204 -7.25 13.86 16.27
C ASP A 204 -8.60 13.60 16.98
N GLY A 205 -9.06 14.59 17.75
CA GLY A 205 -10.36 14.51 18.44
C GLY A 205 -10.33 14.04 19.90
N GLU A 206 -9.16 13.77 20.50
CA GLU A 206 -9.06 13.62 21.95
C GLU A 206 -9.02 14.98 22.68
N ALA A 207 -9.81 15.13 23.75
CA ALA A 207 -9.90 16.38 24.51
C ALA A 207 -8.60 16.68 25.28
N GLU A 208 -8.24 17.96 25.35
CA GLU A 208 -7.15 18.47 26.19
C GLU A 208 -7.54 18.31 27.67
N PRO A 209 -6.64 17.88 28.58
CA PRO A 209 -6.97 17.81 30.00
C PRO A 209 -7.28 19.22 30.50
N PRO A 210 -8.17 19.38 31.49
CA PRO A 210 -8.31 20.66 32.17
C PRO A 210 -6.95 21.10 32.72
N ASP A 211 -6.53 22.32 32.39
CA ASP A 211 -5.27 22.94 32.84
C ASP A 211 -5.07 22.72 34.35
N GLY A 212 -3.96 22.07 34.74
CA GLY A 212 -3.56 21.99 36.15
C GLY A 212 -2.76 20.76 36.60
N SER A 213 -2.66 19.68 35.82
CA SER A 213 -1.89 18.48 36.20
C SER A 213 -0.52 18.41 35.53
N LEU A 214 0.29 19.46 35.69
CA LEU A 214 1.75 19.39 35.46
C LEU A 214 2.36 18.50 36.56
N GLY A 215 2.33 17.18 36.38
CA GLY A 215 3.01 16.25 37.30
C GLY A 215 2.34 14.91 37.54
N ALA A 216 1.17 14.63 36.95
CA ALA A 216 0.67 13.26 36.98
C ALA A 216 1.45 12.43 35.95
N GLU A 217 2.37 11.57 36.41
CA GLU A 217 2.77 10.39 35.63
C GLU A 217 1.49 9.76 35.10
N ARG A 218 1.33 9.77 33.77
CA ARG A 218 0.17 9.14 33.15
C ARG A 218 0.21 7.66 33.55
N PRO A 219 -0.87 7.09 34.13
CA PRO A 219 -1.08 5.67 33.99
C PRO A 219 -1.00 5.40 32.49
N GLN A 220 -0.10 4.51 32.10
CA GLN A 220 0.02 4.02 30.74
C GLN A 220 -1.39 3.63 30.30
N GLN A 221 -2.07 4.50 29.56
CA GLN A 221 -3.40 4.23 29.02
C GLN A 221 -3.17 3.13 27.99
N GLN A 222 -3.20 1.89 28.47
CA GLN A 222 -3.43 0.74 27.61
C GLN A 222 -4.69 1.09 26.82
N PRO A 223 -4.62 1.12 25.48
CA PRO A 223 -5.80 1.32 24.68
C PRO A 223 -6.82 0.31 25.19
N GLY A 224 -7.95 0.79 25.72
CA GLY A 224 -8.95 -0.08 26.31
C GLY A 224 -9.28 -1.15 25.30
N LYS A 225 -9.01 -2.42 25.64
CA LYS A 225 -9.19 -3.56 24.73
C LYS A 225 -10.52 -3.39 24.04
N ALA A 226 -10.53 -3.32 22.71
CA ALA A 226 -11.80 -3.28 21.99
C ALA A 226 -12.63 -4.49 22.45
N PRO A 227 -13.97 -4.39 22.58
CA PRO A 227 -14.80 -5.48 23.13
C PRO A 227 -14.63 -6.84 22.43
N LEU A 228 -14.04 -6.84 21.23
CA LEU A 228 -13.78 -8.01 20.39
C LEU A 228 -12.29 -8.22 20.08
N GLU A 229 -11.37 -7.59 20.81
CA GLU A 229 -9.93 -7.70 20.54
C GLU A 229 -9.42 -9.09 20.93
N PRO A 230 -9.07 -9.94 19.95
CA PRO A 230 -8.71 -11.32 20.24
C PRO A 230 -7.31 -11.39 20.85
N ALA A 231 -7.15 -12.14 21.94
CA ALA A 231 -5.87 -12.30 22.64
C ALA A 231 -4.75 -12.90 21.75
N ARG A 232 -5.14 -13.62 20.68
CA ARG A 232 -4.25 -14.09 19.62
C ARG A 232 -4.87 -13.76 18.27
N TRP A 233 -4.07 -13.30 17.31
CA TRP A 233 -4.56 -13.02 15.94
C TRP A 233 -5.29 -14.23 15.32
N LEU A 234 -4.87 -15.46 15.62
CA LEU A 234 -5.54 -16.69 15.18
C LEU A 234 -6.95 -16.86 15.75
N SER A 235 -7.23 -16.36 16.95
CA SER A 235 -8.59 -16.36 17.52
C SER A 235 -9.54 -15.38 16.81
N ALA A 236 -9.05 -14.53 15.90
CA ALA A 236 -9.92 -13.80 15.01
C ALA A 236 -10.68 -14.74 14.05
N PHE A 237 -10.08 -15.86 13.61
CA PHE A 237 -10.71 -16.84 12.72
C PHE A 237 -11.88 -17.60 13.35
N THR A 238 -12.03 -17.55 14.67
CA THR A 238 -13.20 -18.10 15.36
C THR A 238 -14.34 -17.09 15.50
N SER A 239 -14.15 -15.83 15.09
CA SER A 239 -15.16 -14.78 15.22
C SER A 239 -16.11 -14.76 14.01
N GLY A 240 -17.42 -14.78 14.26
CA GLY A 240 -18.46 -14.65 13.23
C GLY A 240 -18.37 -13.38 12.39
N PRO A 241 -18.13 -12.19 12.99
CA PRO A 241 -17.97 -10.95 12.23
C PRO A 241 -16.82 -10.96 11.22
N LEU A 242 -15.70 -11.62 11.54
CA LEU A 242 -14.60 -11.76 10.59
C LEU A 242 -15.04 -12.57 9.36
N TRP A 243 -15.77 -13.67 9.54
CA TRP A 243 -16.25 -14.49 8.42
C TRP A 243 -17.26 -13.76 7.53
N LEU A 244 -18.10 -12.91 8.12
CA LEU A 244 -19.00 -12.03 7.34
C LEU A 244 -18.22 -11.00 6.52
N LEU A 245 -17.13 -10.45 7.06
CA LEU A 245 -16.25 -9.55 6.31
C LEU A 245 -15.50 -10.31 5.21
N ILE A 246 -14.92 -11.47 5.51
CA ILE A 246 -14.23 -12.33 4.54
C ILE A 246 -15.16 -12.68 3.39
N SER A 247 -16.40 -13.10 3.67
CA SER A 247 -17.36 -13.45 2.62
C SER A 247 -17.75 -12.24 1.78
N GLY A 248 -17.99 -11.07 2.39
CA GLY A 248 -18.27 -9.84 1.66
C GLY A 248 -17.12 -9.41 0.75
N PHE A 249 -15.88 -9.40 1.27
CA PHE A 249 -14.68 -9.08 0.48
C PHE A 249 -14.41 -10.11 -0.61
N PHE A 250 -14.66 -11.39 -0.35
CA PHE A 250 -14.52 -12.46 -1.36
C PHE A 250 -15.51 -12.26 -2.50
N VAL A 251 -16.80 -12.05 -2.20
CA VAL A 251 -17.84 -11.81 -3.22
C VAL A 251 -17.50 -10.57 -4.04
N CYS A 252 -17.09 -9.48 -3.39
CA CYS A 252 -16.66 -8.26 -4.07
C CYS A 252 -15.48 -8.52 -5.01
N GLY A 253 -14.39 -9.09 -4.50
CA GLY A 253 -13.18 -9.37 -5.30
C GLY A 253 -13.43 -10.34 -6.45
N PHE A 254 -14.19 -11.40 -6.22
CA PHE A 254 -14.57 -12.37 -7.24
C PHE A 254 -15.38 -11.73 -8.37
N THR A 255 -16.37 -10.91 -8.02
CA THR A 255 -17.22 -10.21 -9.00
C THR A 255 -16.41 -9.21 -9.83
N VAL A 256 -15.56 -8.41 -9.17
CA VAL A 256 -14.69 -7.45 -9.85
C VAL A 256 -13.71 -8.15 -10.80
N ALA A 257 -13.10 -9.26 -10.38
CA ALA A 257 -12.14 -10.00 -11.21
C ALA A 257 -12.80 -10.63 -12.44
N ILE A 258 -13.98 -11.24 -12.29
CA ILE A 258 -14.74 -11.82 -13.40
C ILE A 258 -15.12 -10.74 -14.41
N ILE A 259 -15.71 -9.64 -13.94
CA ILE A 259 -16.13 -8.55 -14.84
C ILE A 259 -14.91 -7.99 -15.55
N SER A 260 -13.84 -7.66 -14.83
CA SER A 260 -12.62 -7.08 -15.42
C SER A 260 -12.00 -7.98 -16.49
N THR A 261 -12.07 -9.31 -16.32
CA THR A 261 -11.47 -10.27 -17.26
C THR A 261 -12.34 -10.50 -18.50
N HIS A 262 -13.66 -10.55 -18.35
CA HIS A 262 -14.58 -10.95 -19.43
C HIS A 262 -15.33 -9.79 -20.08
N PHE A 263 -15.27 -8.58 -19.54
CA PHE A 263 -16.04 -7.43 -20.03
C PHE A 263 -15.69 -7.07 -21.48
N VAL A 264 -14.40 -7.00 -21.84
CA VAL A 264 -13.99 -6.66 -23.21
C VAL A 264 -14.44 -7.73 -24.22
N ALA A 265 -14.32 -9.01 -23.88
CA ALA A 265 -14.80 -10.11 -24.72
C ALA A 265 -16.32 -10.04 -24.92
N PHE A 266 -17.08 -9.86 -23.83
CA PHE A 266 -18.53 -9.69 -23.88
C PHE A 266 -18.96 -8.48 -24.74
N ALA A 267 -18.27 -7.34 -24.61
CA ALA A 267 -18.54 -6.15 -25.41
C ALA A 267 -18.28 -6.39 -26.91
N THR A 268 -17.18 -7.07 -27.24
CA THR A 268 -16.81 -7.42 -28.61
C THR A 268 -17.81 -8.42 -29.22
N ASP A 269 -18.25 -9.42 -28.45
CA ASP A 269 -19.29 -10.39 -28.86
C ASP A 269 -20.65 -9.72 -29.12
N ARG A 270 -20.89 -8.54 -28.52
CA ARG A 270 -22.07 -7.71 -28.77
C ARG A 270 -21.88 -6.69 -29.90
N GLY A 271 -20.77 -6.77 -30.64
CA GLY A 271 -20.50 -5.94 -31.80
C GLY A 271 -19.92 -4.56 -31.47
N ILE A 272 -19.47 -4.32 -30.24
CA ILE A 272 -18.77 -3.08 -29.88
C ILE A 272 -17.33 -3.20 -30.40
N SER A 273 -16.95 -2.28 -31.28
CA SER A 273 -15.59 -2.21 -31.84
C SER A 273 -14.54 -2.09 -30.73
N PRO A 274 -13.45 -2.89 -30.76
CA PRO A 274 -12.35 -2.78 -29.81
C PRO A 274 -11.43 -1.56 -30.06
N THR A 275 -11.72 -0.77 -31.09
CA THR A 275 -11.09 0.52 -31.42
C THR A 275 -12.10 1.64 -31.42
#